data_AF-A0A3B4YME4-F1
#
_entry.id   AF-A0A3B4YME4-F1
#
_cell.length_a   1.000
_cell.length_b   1.000
_cell.length_c   1.000
_cell.angle_alpha   90.00
_cell.angle_beta   90.00
_cell.angle_gamma   90.00
#
_symmetry.space_group_name_H-M   'P 1'
#
loop_
_entity.id
_entity.type
_entity.pdbx_description
1 polymer ?
#
loop_
_entity_poly.entity_id
_entity_poly.type
_entity_poly.pdbx_seq_one_letter_code
_entity_poly.pdbx_strand_id
1 'polypeptide(L)'
;MGTDLLLEPDSSGHEFQKFKWHLQQGDGSKGYPSIPEGRLEEAEMWRTVDLMEQTYTAPKAVEVTRKILKKINRNDLVLSLSDAKSATEGQFIQ
;
A
#
# COMPACT_ATOMS: atom_id res chain seq x y z
N MET A 1 5.76 15.39 3.51
CA MET A 1 4.58 14.93 4.30
C MET A 1 3.82 13.99 3.39
N GLY A 2 3.97 12.68 3.57
CA GLY A 2 3.55 11.69 2.56
C GLY A 2 3.08 10.36 3.13
N THR A 3 2.84 10.29 4.44
CA THR A 3 2.32 9.09 5.13
C THR A 3 0.90 9.29 5.64
N ASP A 4 0.40 10.53 5.70
CA ASP A 4 -0.95 10.86 6.19
C ASP A 4 -2.09 10.48 5.23
N LEU A 5 -1.79 10.09 4.00
CA LEU A 5 -2.82 9.67 3.03
C LEU A 5 -3.18 8.18 3.11
N LEU A 6 -2.49 7.40 3.94
CA LEU A 6 -2.65 5.95 3.98
C LEU A 6 -3.71 5.49 4.97
N LEU A 7 -4.95 5.97 4.83
CA LEU A 7 -6.18 5.53 5.52
C LEU A 7 -6.51 6.35 6.79
N GLU A 8 -7.33 7.38 6.59
CA GLU A 8 -8.22 7.87 7.65
C GLU A 8 -9.05 6.68 8.17
N PRO A 9 -8.98 6.36 9.48
CA PRO A 9 -9.68 5.22 10.05
C PRO A 9 -11.16 5.56 10.23
N ASP A 10 -11.96 5.47 9.16
CA ASP A 10 -13.28 4.83 9.27
C ASP A 10 -13.87 4.41 7.91
N SER A 11 -13.82 3.10 7.61
CA SER A 11 -14.98 2.29 7.20
C SER A 11 -14.58 0.80 7.14
N SER A 12 -14.62 0.19 8.33
CA SER A 12 -14.51 -1.25 8.61
C SER A 12 -13.12 -1.85 8.39
N GLY A 13 -12.44 -2.23 9.48
CA GLY A 13 -11.19 -3.01 9.45
C GLY A 13 -11.21 -4.27 8.58
N HIS A 14 -12.37 -4.66 8.04
CA HIS A 14 -12.50 -5.64 6.97
C HIS A 14 -11.73 -5.28 5.68
N GLU A 15 -11.69 -4.01 5.28
CA GLU A 15 -10.90 -3.61 4.09
C GLU A 15 -9.40 -3.72 4.34
N PHE A 16 -8.96 -3.27 5.51
CA PHE A 16 -7.57 -3.42 5.93
C PHE A 16 -7.20 -4.90 6.10
N GLN A 17 -8.09 -5.73 6.63
CA GLN A 17 -7.87 -7.17 6.71
C GLN A 17 -7.74 -7.82 5.33
N LYS A 18 -8.56 -7.42 4.34
CA LYS A 18 -8.42 -7.88 2.95
C LYS A 18 -7.10 -7.40 2.34
N PHE A 19 -6.66 -6.19 2.66
CA PHE A 19 -5.37 -5.67 2.23
C PHE A 19 -4.22 -6.54 2.75
N LYS A 20 -4.22 -6.85 4.05
CA LYS A 20 -3.24 -7.75 4.68
C LYS A 20 -3.29 -9.16 4.08
N TRP A 21 -4.48 -9.71 3.85
CA TRP A 21 -4.63 -11.00 3.17
C TRP A 21 -3.99 -11.02 1.78
N HIS A 22 -4.14 -9.95 0.99
CA HIS A 22 -3.48 -9.87 -0.31
C HIS A 22 -1.95 -9.74 -0.23
N LEU A 23 -1.41 -9.06 0.79
CA LEU A 23 0.04 -9.04 1.06
C LEU A 23 0.58 -10.43 1.42
N GLN A 24 -0.20 -11.22 2.15
CA GLN A 24 0.13 -12.61 2.48
C GLN A 24 0.18 -13.49 1.23
N GLN A 25 -0.75 -13.33 0.29
CA GLN A 25 -0.75 -14.16 -0.93
C GLN A 25 0.42 -13.84 -1.86
N GLY A 26 0.83 -12.57 -1.96
CA GLY A 26 1.73 -12.12 -3.02
C GLY A 26 1.14 -12.36 -4.43
N ASP A 27 1.99 -12.45 -5.45
CA ASP A 27 1.58 -12.90 -6.80
C ASP A 27 2.38 -14.08 -7.35
N GLY A 28 3.20 -14.72 -6.52
CA GLY A 28 4.06 -15.84 -6.91
C GLY A 28 5.27 -15.44 -7.76
N SER A 29 5.45 -14.16 -8.11
CA SER A 29 6.63 -13.65 -8.82
C SER A 29 7.71 -13.15 -7.85
N LYS A 30 8.97 -13.17 -8.30
CA LYS A 30 10.10 -12.54 -7.57
C LYS A 30 9.91 -11.05 -7.31
N GLY A 31 9.02 -10.39 -8.06
CA GLY A 31 8.73 -8.97 -7.91
C GLY A 31 7.73 -8.66 -6.80
N TYR A 32 6.92 -9.62 -6.35
CA TYR A 32 5.92 -9.41 -5.32
C TYR A 32 5.95 -10.58 -4.33
N PRO A 33 7.04 -10.68 -3.54
CA PRO A 33 7.13 -11.66 -2.47
C PRO A 33 5.98 -11.49 -1.47
N SER A 34 5.51 -12.62 -0.96
CA SER A 34 4.56 -12.71 0.15
C SER A 34 5.17 -12.16 1.44
N ILE A 35 4.35 -11.47 2.25
CA ILE A 35 4.69 -11.14 3.64
C ILE A 35 4.05 -12.19 4.56
N PRO A 36 4.80 -12.84 5.46
CA PRO A 36 4.27 -13.89 6.33
C PRO A 36 3.05 -13.45 7.15
N GLU A 37 2.04 -14.33 7.23
CA GLU A 37 0.78 -14.09 7.94
C GLU A 37 0.98 -13.68 9.40
N GLY A 38 1.86 -14.37 10.13
CA GLY A 38 2.13 -14.05 11.54
C GLY A 38 2.75 -12.66 11.75
N ARG A 39 3.27 -12.01 10.71
CA ARG A 39 3.70 -10.60 10.78
C ARG A 39 2.56 -9.63 10.53
N LEU A 40 1.48 -10.06 9.88
CA LEU A 40 0.36 -9.23 9.44
C LEU A 40 -0.89 -9.38 10.31
N GLU A 41 -1.14 -10.54 10.91
CA GLU A 41 -2.39 -10.87 11.61
C GLU A 41 -2.82 -9.78 12.62
N GLU A 42 -1.92 -9.40 13.52
CA GLU A 42 -2.12 -8.33 14.51
C GLU A 42 -1.41 -7.01 14.16
N ALA A 43 -0.87 -6.89 12.94
CA ALA A 43 -0.18 -5.67 12.54
C ALA A 43 -1.18 -4.52 12.41
N GLU A 44 -0.90 -3.47 13.18
CA GLU A 44 -1.43 -2.13 12.97
C GLU A 44 -1.02 -1.58 11.59
N MET A 45 -1.70 -0.53 11.16
CA MET A 45 -1.49 0.11 9.86
C MET A 45 -0.05 0.54 9.62
N TRP A 46 0.53 1.29 10.56
CA TRP A 46 1.91 1.76 10.48
C TRP A 46 2.92 0.61 10.49
N ARG A 47 2.65 -0.46 11.24
CA ARG A 47 3.46 -1.69 11.20
C ARG A 47 3.38 -2.36 9.84
N THR A 48 2.20 -2.38 9.21
CA THR A 48 2.04 -2.91 7.87
C THR A 48 2.82 -2.11 6.84
N VAL A 49 2.89 -0.78 6.99
CA VAL A 49 3.74 0.09 6.15
C VAL A 49 5.22 -0.24 6.35
N ASP A 50 5.71 -0.34 7.60
CA ASP A 50 7.10 -0.74 7.88
C ASP A 50 7.45 -2.10 7.23
N LEU A 51 6.53 -3.07 7.30
CA LEU A 51 6.70 -4.39 6.69
C LEU A 51 6.81 -4.31 5.17
N MET A 52 6.02 -3.45 4.54
CA MET A 52 6.07 -3.22 3.09
C MET A 52 7.38 -2.55 2.67
N GLU A 53 7.89 -1.59 3.43
CA GLU A 53 9.18 -0.94 3.16
C GLU A 53 10.37 -1.88 3.34
N GLN A 54 10.30 -2.81 4.30
CA GLN A 54 11.31 -3.86 4.47
C GLN A 54 11.28 -4.90 3.34
N THR A 55 10.11 -5.13 2.73
CA THR A 55 9.90 -6.20 1.76
C THR A 55 10.08 -5.72 0.32
N TYR A 56 9.67 -4.49 0.03
CA TYR A 56 9.63 -3.92 -1.31
C TYR A 56 10.45 -2.64 -1.35
N THR A 57 11.08 -2.36 -2.50
CA THR A 57 11.59 -1.01 -2.76
C THR A 57 10.42 -0.02 -2.80
N ALA A 58 10.64 1.25 -2.47
CA ALA A 58 9.57 2.25 -2.45
C ALA A 58 8.72 2.30 -3.75
N PRO A 59 9.31 2.29 -4.97
CA PRO A 59 8.51 2.22 -6.20
C PRO A 59 7.65 0.96 -6.29
N LYS A 60 8.17 -0.16 -5.79
CA LYS A 60 7.47 -1.45 -5.82
C LYS A 60 6.35 -1.52 -4.77
N ALA A 61 6.56 -0.95 -3.59
CA ALA A 61 5.53 -0.82 -2.55
C ALA A 61 4.31 -0.04 -3.06
N VAL A 62 4.54 1.05 -3.81
CA VAL A 62 3.46 1.85 -4.44
C VAL A 62 2.72 1.03 -5.51
N GLU A 63 3.43 0.26 -6.34
CA GLU A 63 2.80 -0.61 -7.35
C GLU A 63 1.95 -1.71 -6.70
N VAL A 64 2.47 -2.36 -5.65
CA VAL A 64 1.78 -3.40 -4.87
C VAL A 64 0.51 -2.81 -4.22
N THR A 65 0.64 -1.67 -3.54
CA THR A 65 -0.49 -0.97 -2.90
C THR A 65 -1.58 -0.69 -3.92
N ARG A 66 -1.23 -0.15 -5.09
CA ARG A 66 -2.18 0.15 -6.17
C ARG A 66 -2.89 -1.10 -6.68
N LYS A 67 -2.17 -2.22 -6.83
CA LYS A 67 -2.76 -3.50 -7.26
C LYS A 67 -3.76 -4.03 -6.23
N ILE A 68 -3.42 -4.00 -4.95
CA ILE A 68 -4.30 -4.49 -3.89
C ILE A 68 -5.55 -3.62 -3.76
N LEU A 69 -5.41 -2.29 -3.78
CA LEU A 69 -6.54 -1.35 -3.73
C LEU A 69 -7.55 -1.61 -4.86
N LYS A 70 -7.08 -1.89 -6.09
CA LYS A 70 -7.94 -2.31 -7.20
C LYS A 70 -8.67 -3.63 -6.91
N LYS A 71 -7.97 -4.63 -6.33
CA LYS A 71 -8.57 -5.94 -5.98
C LYS A 71 -9.68 -5.82 -4.92
N ILE A 72 -9.53 -4.91 -3.97
CA ILE A 72 -10.55 -4.66 -2.93
C ILE A 72 -11.57 -3.59 -3.33
N ASN A 73 -11.57 -3.16 -4.60
CA ASN A 73 -12.48 -2.16 -5.18
C ASN A 73 -12.39 -0.75 -4.57
N ARG A 74 -11.24 -0.38 -3.96
CA ARG A 74 -10.93 0.97 -3.48
C ARG A 74 -10.27 1.82 -4.57
N ASN A 75 -10.97 1.98 -5.69
CA ASN A 75 -10.49 2.74 -6.85
C ASN A 75 -10.37 4.25 -6.56
N ASP A 76 -11.13 4.76 -5.58
CA ASP A 76 -11.01 6.11 -5.02
C ASP A 76 -9.59 6.39 -4.51
N LEU A 77 -9.02 5.46 -3.73
CA LEU A 77 -7.65 5.59 -3.21
C LEU A 77 -6.59 5.45 -4.31
N VAL A 78 -6.87 4.65 -5.34
CA VAL A 78 -5.97 4.50 -6.50
C VAL A 78 -5.82 5.80 -7.29
N LEU A 79 -6.91 6.55 -7.44
CA LEU A 79 -6.89 7.87 -8.08
C LEU A 79 -6.07 8.85 -7.26
N SER A 80 -6.31 8.91 -5.95
CA SER A 80 -5.53 9.73 -5.01
C SER A 80 -4.03 9.42 -5.04
N LEU A 81 -3.65 8.14 -5.17
CA LEU A 81 -2.25 7.72 -5.33
C LEU A 81 -1.62 8.08 -6.69
N SER A 82 -2.43 8.40 -7.69
CA SER A 82 -1.96 8.82 -9.02
C SER A 82 -1.73 10.33 -9.05
N ASP A 83 -2.62 11.09 -8.44
CA ASP A 83 -2.54 12.55 -8.35
C ASP A 83 -1.36 13.01 -7.50
N ALA A 84 -0.95 12.22 -6.50
CA ALA A 84 0.27 12.47 -5.73
C ALA A 84 1.57 12.39 -6.58
N LYS A 85 1.57 11.68 -7.72
CA LYS A 85 2.76 11.52 -8.58
C LYS A 85 2.99 12.74 -9.48
N SER A 86 1.95 13.49 -9.83
CA SER A 86 2.07 14.70 -10.66
C SER A 86 2.50 15.94 -9.84
N ALA A 87 2.32 15.92 -8.52
CA ALA A 87 2.71 17.01 -7.63
C ALA A 87 4.23 17.11 -7.37
N THR A 88 5.04 16.15 -7.83
CA THR A 88 6.50 16.14 -7.61
C THR A 88 7.35 16.37 -8.86
N GLU A 89 6.76 16.71 -10.01
CA GLU A 89 7.47 17.09 -11.25
C GLU A 89 7.25 18.56 -11.65
N GLY A 90 7.02 19.44 -10.67
CA GLY A 90 6.67 20.85 -10.91
C GLY A 90 7.39 21.88 -10.04
N GLN A 91 8.50 21.55 -9.38
CA GLN A 91 9.18 22.52 -8.51
C GLN A 91 10.70 22.39 -8.49
N PHE A 92 11.33 22.45 -9.67
CA PHE A 92 12.71 22.94 -9.79
C PHE A 92 12.84 23.60 -11.18
N ILE A 93 12.53 24.89 -11.24
CA ILE A 93 13.24 25.80 -12.12
C ILE A 93 13.57 27.03 -11.27
N GLN A 94 14.88 27.26 -11.17
CA GLN A 94 15.54 28.44 -10.61
C GLN A 94 15.12 29.72 -11.33
#